data_AF-A0A972U4U2-F1
#
_entry.id   AF-A0A972U4U2-F1
#
_cell.length_a   1.000
_cell.length_b   1.000
_cell.length_c   1.000
_cell.angle_alpha   90.00
_cell.angle_beta   90.00
_cell.angle_gamma   90.00
#
_symmetry.space_group_name_H-M   'P 1'
#
loop_
_entity.id
_entity.type
_entity.pdbx_description
1 polymer ?
#
loop_
_entity_poly.entity_id
_entity_poly.type
_entity_poly.pdbx_seq_one_letter_code
_entity_poly.pdbx_strand_id
1 'polypeptide(L)' 'MRDQHIKAIELADAGQWDDAHRIVQALGDTTASWIHANLHREEGDLGNADYWYQRAGKTRVDLSFAAERATIRATL' A
#
# COMPACT_ATOMS: atom_id res chain seq x y z
N MET A 1 -14.10 4.47 -2.04
CA MET A 1 -12.68 4.81 -2.27
C MET A 1 -11.98 5.08 -0.96
N ARG A 2 -12.00 6.29 -0.37
CA ARG A 2 -11.29 6.63 0.88
C ARG A 2 -11.42 5.59 2.01
N ASP A 3 -12.66 5.19 2.35
CA ASP A 3 -12.91 4.22 3.42
C ASP A 3 -12.28 2.85 3.14
N GLN A 4 -12.22 2.44 1.87
CA GLN A 4 -11.59 1.18 1.47
C GLN A 4 -10.06 1.28 1.53
N HIS A 5 -9.46 2.43 1.18
CA HIS A 5 -8.04 2.67 1.36
C HIS A 5 -7.64 2.64 2.84
N ILE A 6 -8.43 3.30 3.71
CA ILE A 6 -8.22 3.27 5.16
C ILE A 6 -8.31 1.83 5.66
N LYS A 7 -9.35 1.09 5.25
CA LYS A 7 -9.53 -0.29 5.66
C LYS A 7 -8.36 -1.19 5.24
N ALA A 8 -7.85 -1.04 4.02
CA ALA A 8 -6.67 -1.78 3.56
C ALA A 8 -5.43 -1.49 4.42
N ILE A 9 -5.23 -0.24 4.81
CA ILE A 9 -4.11 0.18 5.68
C ILE A 9 -4.26 -0.42 7.09
N GLU A 10 -5.46 -0.42 7.67
CA GLU A 10 -5.71 -1.02 8.98
C GLU A 10 -5.46 -2.54 8.98
N LEU A 11 -5.87 -3.23 7.91
CA LEU A 11 -5.62 -4.66 7.74
C LEU A 11 -4.11 -4.92 7.62
N ALA A 12 -3.38 -4.09 6.87
CA ALA A 12 -1.93 -4.18 6.76
C ALA A 12 -1.23 -3.98 8.12
N ASP A 13 -1.66 -2.97 8.89
CA ASP A 13 -1.14 -2.70 10.24
C ASP A 13 -1.41 -3.87 11.21
N ALA A 14 -2.50 -4.61 11.01
CA ALA A 14 -2.86 -5.79 11.78
C ALA A 14 -2.20 -7.09 11.28
N GLY A 15 -1.37 -7.04 10.24
CA GLY A 15 -0.75 -8.21 9.62
C GLY A 15 -1.71 -9.06 8.75
N GLN A 16 -2.90 -8.54 8.44
CA GLN A 16 -3.90 -9.21 7.60
C GLN A 16 -3.67 -8.87 6.11
N TRP A 17 -2.50 -9.24 5.59
CA TRP A 17 -2.03 -8.81 4.27
C TRP A 17 -2.91 -9.31 3.12
N ASP A 18 -3.40 -10.55 3.17
CA ASP A 18 -4.30 -11.10 2.15
C ASP A 18 -5.59 -10.28 2.01
N ASP A 19 -6.14 -9.83 3.14
CA ASP A 19 -7.33 -8.99 3.15
C ASP A 19 -7.05 -7.59 2.61
N ALA A 20 -5.89 -7.02 2.95
CA ALA A 20 -5.46 -5.73 2.42
C ALA A 20 -5.28 -5.78 0.89
N HIS A 21 -4.60 -6.83 0.39
CA HIS A 21 -4.39 -7.08 -1.05
C HIS A 21 -5.70 -7.15 -1.82
N ARG A 22 -6.67 -7.91 -1.31
CA ARG A 22 -7.98 -8.04 -1.95
C ARG A 22 -8.68 -6.70 -2.14
N ILE A 23 -8.58 -5.81 -1.15
CA ILE A 23 -9.18 -4.48 -1.25
C ILE A 23 -8.45 -3.65 -2.30
N VAL A 24 -7.12 -3.53 -2.24
CA VAL A 24 -6.38 -2.64 -3.14
C VAL A 24 -6.41 -3.12 -4.59
N GLN A 25 -6.50 -4.44 -4.81
CA GLN A 25 -6.65 -5.02 -6.14
C GLN A 25 -7.97 -4.62 -6.82
N ALA A 26 -9.03 -4.36 -6.04
CA ALA A 26 -10.34 -3.97 -6.56
C ALA A 26 -10.46 -2.46 -6.89
N LEU A 27 -9.62 -1.61 -6.30
CA LEU A 27 -9.75 -0.15 -6.40
C LEU A 27 -9.09 0.45 -7.65
N GLY A 28 -8.00 -0.14 -8.13
CA GLY A 28 -7.36 0.23 -9.41
C GLY A 28 -6.78 1.65 -9.52
N ASP A 29 -6.83 2.46 -8.47
CA ASP A 29 -6.30 3.82 -8.44
C ASP A 29 -4.84 3.91 -7.96
N THR A 30 -4.26 5.11 -8.06
CA THR A 30 -2.85 5.36 -7.69
C THR A 30 -2.61 5.20 -6.19
N THR A 31 -3.60 5.51 -5.35
CA THR A 31 -3.47 5.33 -3.89
C THR A 31 -3.50 3.85 -3.51
N ALA A 32 -4.38 3.06 -4.14
CA ALA A 32 -4.41 1.62 -3.98
C ALA A 32 -3.10 0.98 -4.46
N SER A 33 -2.56 1.47 -5.58
CA SER A 33 -1.23 1.05 -6.07
C SER A 33 -0.11 1.37 -5.06
N TRP A 34 -0.19 2.52 -4.38
CA TRP A 34 0.79 2.89 -3.34
C TRP A 34 0.70 1.96 -2.12
N ILE A 35 -0.51 1.62 -1.67
CA ILE A 35 -0.70 0.65 -0.58
C ILE A 35 -0.18 -0.72 -1.00
N HIS A 36 -0.45 -1.16 -2.24
CA HIS A 36 0.03 -2.45 -2.78
C HIS A 36 1.58 -2.51 -2.79
N ALA A 37 2.23 -1.41 -3.16
CA ALA A 37 3.69 -1.30 -3.13
C ALA A 37 4.25 -1.46 -1.71
N ASN A 38 3.62 -0.82 -0.71
CA ASN A 38 4.00 -0.94 0.69
C ASN A 38 3.86 -2.38 1.22
N LEU A 39 2.78 -3.09 0.86
CA LEU A 39 2.56 -4.49 1.22
C LEU A 39 3.67 -5.41 0.70
N HIS A 40 3.97 -5.36 -0.60
CA HIS A 40 5.05 -6.18 -1.17
C HIS A 40 6.43 -5.81 -0.63
N ARG A 41 6.64 -4.54 -0.25
CA ARG A 41 7.89 -4.13 0.40
C ARG A 41 8.04 -4.78 1.78
N GLU A 42 6.95 -4.89 2.54
CA GLU A 42 6.92 -5.56 3.84
C GLU A 42 7.08 -7.08 3.71
N GLU A 43 6.55 -7.68 2.64
CA GLU A 43 6.72 -9.11 2.30
C GLU A 43 8.13 -9.47 1.80
N GLY A 44 8.95 -8.47 1.43
CA GLY A 44 10.27 -8.66 0.85
C GLY A 44 10.29 -8.90 -0.66
N ASP A 45 9.14 -8.81 -1.34
CA ASP A 45 9.03 -8.86 -2.81
C ASP A 45 9.32 -7.47 -3.41
N LEU A 46 10.60 -7.11 -3.38
CA LEU A 46 11.08 -5.79 -3.78
C LEU A 46 10.82 -5.46 -5.26
N GLY A 47 10.92 -6.46 -6.14
CA GLY A 47 10.68 -6.26 -7.57
C GLY A 47 9.23 -5.89 -7.86
N ASN A 48 8.29 -6.58 -7.20
CA ASN A 48 6.87 -6.29 -7.33
C ASN A 48 6.49 -5.00 -6.60
N ALA A 49 7.09 -4.73 -5.44
CA ALA A 49 6.93 -3.45 -4.76
C ALA A 49 7.29 -2.27 -5.69
N ASP A 50 8.41 -2.34 -6.41
CA ASP A 50 8.82 -1.28 -7.35
C ASP A 50 7.85 -1.11 -8.52
N TYR A 51 7.33 -2.23 -9.06
CA TYR A 51 6.29 -2.19 -10.07
C TYR A 51 5.05 -1.41 -9.60
N TRP A 52 4.58 -1.66 -8.38
CA TRP A 52 3.43 -0.96 -7.82
C TRP A 52 3.73 0.49 -7.42
N TYR A 53 4.94 0.79 -6.93
CA TYR A 53 5.39 2.17 -6.72
C TYR A 53 5.32 2.96 -8.02
N GLN A 54 5.81 2.38 -9.12
CA GLN A 54 5.75 3.01 -10.44
C GLN A 54 4.30 3.26 -10.88
N ARG A 55 3.38 2.30 -10.64
CA ARG A 55 1.94 2.48 -10.91
C ARG A 55 1.30 3.59 -10.06
N ALA A 56 1.82 3.83 -8.87
CA ALA A 56 1.43 4.94 -8.02
C ALA A 56 2.10 6.28 -8.39
N GLY A 57 2.98 6.30 -9.40
CA GLY A 57 3.77 7.49 -9.76
C GLY A 57 4.82 7.86 -8.70
N LYS A 58 5.35 6.88 -7.98
CA LYS A 58 6.26 7.04 -6.84
C LYS A 58 7.50 6.16 -7.00
N THR A 59 8.51 6.44 -6.18
CA THR A 59 9.66 5.56 -5.98
C THR A 59 9.61 5.00 -4.56
N ARG A 60 10.30 3.89 -4.33
CA ARG A 60 10.45 3.31 -3.00
C ARG A 60 11.01 4.35 -2.02
N VAL A 61 10.40 4.44 -0.85
CA VAL A 61 10.82 5.35 0.21
C VAL A 61 11.68 4.64 1.25
N ASP A 62 12.61 5.37 1.85
CA ASP A 62 13.37 4.94 3.03
C ASP A 62 12.63 5.32 4.33
N LEU A 63 11.39 4.85 4.44
CA LEU A 63 10.56 4.97 5.63
C LEU A 63 10.25 3.58 6.17
N SER A 64 9.94 3.48 7.46
CA SER A 64 9.29 2.27 7.99
C SER A 64 7.94 2.06 7.29
N PHE A 65 7.47 0.81 7.22
CA PHE A 65 6.20 0.49 6.57
C PHE A 65 5.03 1.26 7.18
N ALA A 66 4.99 1.35 8.51
CA ALA A 66 3.98 2.10 9.24
C ALA A 66 4.04 3.62 8.99
N ALA A 67 5.25 4.21 8.95
CA ALA A 67 5.40 5.65 8.67
C ALA A 67 4.97 6.00 7.24
N GLU A 68 5.26 5.14 6.28
CA GLU A 68 4.75 5.27 4.92
C GLU A 68 3.21 5.17 4.89
N ARG A 69 2.60 4.18 5.54
CA ARG A 69 1.13 4.06 5.63
C ARG A 69 0.47 5.25 6.33
N ALA A 70 1.13 5.86 7.32
CA ALA A 70 0.67 7.11 7.91
C ALA A 70 0.69 8.27 6.90
N THR A 71 1.71 8.32 6.03
CA THR A 71 1.78 9.29 4.93
C THR A 71 0.65 9.08 3.92
N ILE A 72 0.36 7.82 3.56
CA ILE A 72 -0.77 7.50 2.67
C ILE A 72 -2.08 8.01 3.28
N ARG A 73 -2.34 7.70 4.57
CA ARG A 73 -3.53 8.19 5.29
C ARG A 73 -3.66 9.71 5.28
N ALA A 74 -2.56 10.44 5.43
CA ALA A 74 -2.57 11.91 5.43
C ALA A 74 -2.90 12.53 4.06
N THR A 75 -2.82 11.74 2.97
CA THR A 75 -3.11 12.22 1.60
C THR A 75 -4.50 11.85 1.07
N LEU A 76 -5.27 11.06 1.85
CA LEU A 76 -6.60 10.57 1.47
C LEU A 76 -7.71 11.61 1.66
#